data_AF-A0A651F1Y7-F1
#
_entry.id   AF-A0A651F1Y7-F1
#
_cell.length_a   1.000
_cell.length_b   1.000
_cell.length_c   1.000
_cell.angle_alpha   90.00
_cell.angle_beta   90.00
_cell.angle_gamma   90.00
#
_symmetry.space_group_name_H-M   'P 1'
#
loop_
_entity.id
_entity.type
_entity.pdbx_description
1 polymer ?
#
loop_
_entity_poly.entity_id
_entity_poly.type
_entity_poly.pdbx_seq_one_letter_code
_entity_poly.pdbx_strand_id
1 'polypeptide(L)'
;MVPIVIIVGAALWGPIVSKVEQAKYIVIEKHGGIEIRDYATMIVAETSVSGDREMAINKGFRAIADYIFGNNVSAQKVAMTAPVTQQSASERIAMTAPVTQTAKGEAWQVRFVMPASYTMETLPQPINKDIKLREIPSTRYAVIRFSGTGDQNSLTERTAELESFIYEKKLKSLSQPTYAFFNPPWTLPFFRRNEVMIEVNR
;
A
#
# COMPACT_ATOMS: atom_id res chain seq x y z
N MET A 1 -25.44 9.14 -24.88
CA MET A 1 -24.13 8.45 -24.82
C MET A 1 -23.14 9.41 -24.21
N VAL A 2 -22.78 9.21 -22.93
CA VAL A 2 -21.76 10.03 -22.25
C VAL A 2 -20.40 9.50 -22.69
N PRO A 3 -19.51 10.34 -23.25
CA PRO A 3 -18.20 9.87 -23.69
C PRO A 3 -17.34 9.53 -22.46
N ILE A 4 -16.92 8.27 -22.36
CA ILE A 4 -15.91 7.83 -21.40
C ILE A 4 -14.57 8.37 -21.91
N VAL A 5 -14.05 9.41 -21.25
CA VAL A 5 -12.71 9.92 -21.51
C VAL A 5 -11.73 9.06 -20.72
N ILE A 6 -11.04 8.13 -21.40
CA ILE A 6 -9.92 7.40 -20.82
C ILE A 6 -8.70 8.33 -20.84
N ILE A 7 -8.45 9.04 -19.74
CA ILE A 7 -7.22 9.79 -19.56
C ILE A 7 -6.17 8.80 -19.02
N VAL A 8 -5.28 8.32 -19.89
CA VAL A 8 -4.03 7.68 -19.45
C VAL A 8 -3.13 8.78 -18.89
N GLY A 9 -3.33 9.10 -17.61
CA GLY A 9 -2.57 10.12 -16.91
C GLY A 9 -1.16 9.65 -16.59
N ALA A 10 -0.23 9.78 -17.55
CA ALA A 10 1.20 9.77 -17.23
C ALA A 10 1.57 11.14 -16.66
N ALA A 11 1.38 11.32 -15.35
CA ALA A 11 1.80 12.53 -14.65
C ALA A 11 3.34 12.54 -14.54
N LEU A 12 4.02 13.15 -15.51
CA LEU A 12 5.43 13.49 -15.48
C LEU A 12 5.64 14.68 -14.53
N TRP A 13 5.91 14.42 -13.25
CA TRP A 13 6.35 15.43 -12.29
C TRP A 13 7.81 15.20 -11.87
N GLY A 14 8.71 16.08 -12.35
CA GLY A 14 9.92 16.58 -11.67
C GLY A 14 11.02 15.61 -11.17
N PRO A 15 12.30 16.04 -11.09
CA PRO A 15 13.47 15.17 -10.92
C PRO A 15 13.71 14.66 -9.48
N ILE A 16 12.71 14.62 -8.60
CA ILE A 16 12.82 14.08 -7.22
C ILE A 16 11.77 12.98 -6.99
N VAL A 17 11.36 12.30 -8.05
CA VAL A 17 10.66 11.02 -7.93
C VAL A 17 11.72 9.94 -7.74
N SER A 18 11.55 9.10 -6.73
CA SER A 18 12.42 7.94 -6.52
C SER A 18 12.56 7.18 -7.85
N LYS A 19 13.79 6.90 -8.29
CA LYS A 19 14.08 6.15 -9.55
C LYS A 19 13.64 4.68 -9.50
N VAL A 20 12.76 4.33 -8.58
CA VAL A 20 12.25 2.97 -8.36
C VAL A 20 10.94 2.80 -9.11
N GLU A 21 10.70 1.60 -9.62
CA GLU A 21 9.45 1.26 -10.29
C GLU A 21 8.26 1.49 -9.34
N GLN A 22 7.14 1.99 -9.86
CA GLN A 22 5.91 2.19 -9.10
C GLN A 22 4.82 1.25 -9.56
N ALA A 23 3.96 0.81 -8.62
CA ALA A 23 2.77 0.03 -8.94
C ALA A 23 1.92 0.77 -9.99
N LYS A 24 1.65 0.08 -11.11
CA LYS A 24 0.91 0.66 -12.24
C LYS A 24 -0.59 0.69 -11.92
N TYR A 25 -1.21 1.83 -12.19
CA TYR A 25 -2.65 2.03 -12.05
C TYR A 25 -3.20 2.94 -13.14
N ILE A 26 -4.52 2.87 -13.33
CA ILE A 26 -5.29 3.79 -14.18
C ILE A 26 -6.18 4.62 -13.27
N VAL A 27 -6.20 5.94 -13.47
CA VAL A 27 -7.12 6.84 -12.77
C VAL A 27 -8.48 6.79 -13.47
N ILE A 28 -9.50 6.37 -12.73
CA ILE A 28 -10.89 6.27 -13.21
C ILE A 28 -11.65 7.57 -12.93
N GLU A 29 -11.47 8.13 -11.73
CA GLU A 29 -12.05 9.42 -11.33
C GLU A 29 -11.06 10.22 -10.50
N LYS A 30 -11.20 11.56 -10.54
CA LYS A 30 -10.38 12.49 -9.76
C LYS A 30 -11.19 13.63 -9.19
N HIS A 31 -11.04 13.86 -7.89
CA HIS A 31 -11.73 14.88 -7.10
C HIS A 31 -10.72 15.57 -6.18
N GLY A 32 -10.13 16.67 -6.66
CA GLY A 32 -9.08 17.36 -5.90
C GLY A 32 -7.90 16.44 -5.60
N GLY A 33 -7.66 16.20 -4.30
CA GLY A 33 -6.60 15.32 -3.79
C GLY A 33 -6.96 13.82 -3.74
N ILE A 34 -8.19 13.46 -4.08
CA ILE A 34 -8.70 12.08 -4.06
C ILE A 34 -8.84 11.53 -5.48
N GLU A 35 -8.44 10.29 -5.68
CA GLU A 35 -8.53 9.56 -6.96
C GLU A 35 -9.17 8.19 -6.74
N ILE A 36 -10.02 7.76 -7.68
CA ILE A 36 -10.40 6.35 -7.82
C ILE A 36 -9.45 5.73 -8.85
N ARG A 37 -8.77 4.65 -8.47
CA ARG A 37 -7.72 4.02 -9.27
C ARG A 37 -7.97 2.53 -9.42
N ASP A 38 -7.77 2.02 -10.64
CA ASP A 38 -7.70 0.59 -10.90
C ASP A 38 -6.24 0.15 -10.97
N TYR A 39 -5.86 -0.75 -10.07
CA TYR A 39 -4.55 -1.40 -10.07
C TYR A 39 -4.65 -2.71 -10.85
N ALA A 40 -3.62 -2.98 -11.65
CA ALA A 40 -3.44 -4.29 -12.26
C ALA A 40 -3.08 -5.32 -11.17
N THR A 41 -3.22 -6.61 -11.50
CA THR A 41 -2.67 -7.69 -10.68
C THR A 41 -1.19 -7.43 -10.40
N MET A 42 -0.78 -7.60 -9.15
CA MET A 42 0.59 -7.34 -8.70
C MET A 42 1.06 -8.41 -7.73
N ILE A 43 2.35 -8.73 -7.78
CA ILE A 43 2.97 -9.61 -6.79
C ILE A 43 3.53 -8.75 -5.66
N VAL A 44 3.34 -9.18 -4.42
CA VAL A 44 3.87 -8.54 -3.23
C VAL A 44 4.70 -9.52 -2.42
N ALA A 45 5.74 -8.99 -1.77
CA ALA A 45 6.34 -9.61 -0.61
C ALA A 45 5.69 -9.00 0.64
N GLU A 46 5.16 -9.83 1.54
CA GLU A 46 4.50 -9.38 2.76
C GLU A 46 4.99 -10.08 4.01
N THR A 47 4.96 -9.37 5.14
CA THR A 47 5.23 -9.92 6.48
C THR A 47 4.27 -9.30 7.49
N SER A 48 3.88 -10.06 8.51
CA SER A 48 3.07 -9.57 9.62
C SER A 48 3.91 -9.41 10.87
N VAL A 49 3.82 -8.26 11.53
CA VAL A 49 4.61 -7.95 12.73
C VAL A 49 3.70 -7.39 13.81
N SER A 50 3.68 -8.01 14.99
CA SER A 50 2.97 -7.51 16.16
C SER A 50 3.73 -6.40 16.88
N GLY A 51 3.01 -5.44 17.44
CA GLY A 51 3.54 -4.37 18.28
C GLY A 51 3.03 -3.00 17.89
N ASP A 52 3.65 -1.98 18.47
CA ASP A 52 3.43 -0.59 18.06
C ASP A 52 3.68 -0.41 16.56
N ARG A 53 2.87 0.42 15.92
CA ARG A 53 2.90 0.65 14.48
C ARG A 53 4.29 1.00 13.98
N GLU A 54 4.97 1.98 14.57
CA GLU A 54 6.26 2.46 14.08
C GLU A 54 7.33 1.36 14.17
N MET A 55 7.34 0.62 15.28
CA MET A 55 8.26 -0.52 15.45
C MET A 55 7.95 -1.66 14.48
N ALA A 56 6.68 -2.01 14.33
CA ALA A 56 6.24 -3.10 13.46
C ALA A 56 6.57 -2.82 11.99
N ILE A 57 6.36 -1.59 11.54
CA ILE A 57 6.73 -1.11 10.21
C ILE A 57 8.24 -1.22 9.99
N ASN A 58 9.03 -0.67 10.92
CA ASN A 58 10.48 -0.68 10.77
C ASN A 58 11.04 -2.11 10.72
N LYS A 59 10.50 -3.01 11.54
CA LYS A 59 10.89 -4.43 11.54
C LYS A 59 10.45 -5.13 10.24
N GLY A 60 9.22 -4.92 9.79
CA GLY A 60 8.71 -5.50 8.55
C GLY A 60 9.45 -4.99 7.31
N PHE A 61 9.74 -3.70 7.25
CA PHE A 61 10.56 -3.07 6.21
C PHE A 61 11.94 -3.72 6.14
N ARG A 62 12.64 -3.84 7.29
CA ARG A 62 13.97 -4.44 7.34
C ARG A 62 13.95 -5.90 6.89
N ALA A 63 12.95 -6.68 7.31
CA ALA A 63 12.82 -8.07 6.90
C ALA A 63 12.65 -8.22 5.38
N ILE A 64 11.76 -7.44 4.77
CA ILE A 64 11.54 -7.50 3.32
C ILE A 64 12.72 -6.90 2.55
N ALA A 65 13.35 -5.85 3.06
CA ALA A 65 14.55 -5.26 2.46
C ALA A 65 15.72 -6.27 2.45
N ASP A 66 15.95 -6.99 3.54
CA ASP A 66 16.97 -8.03 3.64
C ASP A 66 16.77 -9.13 2.59
N TYR A 67 15.52 -9.58 2.39
CA TYR A 67 15.14 -10.47 1.30
C TYR A 67 15.45 -9.89 -0.09
N ILE A 68 15.05 -8.64 -0.35
CA ILE A 68 15.28 -7.93 -1.62
C ILE A 68 16.78 -7.76 -1.90
N PHE A 69 17.60 -7.54 -0.88
CA PHE A 69 19.04 -7.31 -1.02
C PHE A 69 19.90 -8.59 -1.10
N GLY A 70 19.26 -9.75 -1.16
CA GLY A 70 19.92 -11.02 -1.47
C GLY A 70 19.88 -12.05 -0.36
N ASN A 71 19.21 -11.80 0.78
CA ASN A 71 18.99 -12.85 1.79
C ASN A 71 17.79 -13.74 1.41
N ASN A 72 17.96 -14.44 0.29
CA ASN A 72 17.01 -15.40 -0.26
C ASN A 72 17.76 -16.63 -0.76
N VAL A 73 17.03 -17.71 -1.07
CA VAL A 73 17.63 -19.03 -1.32
C VAL A 73 18.66 -19.01 -2.46
N SER A 74 18.47 -18.16 -3.47
CA SER A 74 19.38 -18.04 -4.62
C SER A 74 20.43 -16.94 -4.49
N ALA A 75 20.51 -16.26 -3.33
CA ALA A 75 21.38 -15.11 -3.09
C ALA A 75 21.24 -13.98 -4.13
N GLN A 76 20.06 -13.83 -4.74
CA GLN A 76 19.81 -12.91 -5.85
C GLN A 76 19.27 -11.57 -5.36
N LYS A 77 19.77 -10.46 -5.89
CA LYS A 77 19.18 -9.13 -5.63
C LYS A 77 17.92 -8.90 -6.46
N VAL A 78 16.88 -8.40 -5.83
CA VAL A 78 15.63 -7.93 -6.45
C VAL A 78 15.67 -6.40 -6.51
N ALA A 79 15.15 -5.80 -7.58
CA ALA A 79 15.05 -4.34 -7.67
C ALA A 79 14.02 -3.80 -6.67
N MET A 80 14.32 -2.66 -6.02
CA MET A 80 13.35 -1.98 -5.17
C MET A 80 12.24 -1.34 -5.99
N THR A 81 11.02 -1.32 -5.43
CA THR A 81 9.86 -0.59 -5.97
C THR A 81 9.28 0.34 -4.90
N ALA A 82 8.33 1.18 -5.31
CA ALA A 82 7.49 1.96 -4.42
C ALA A 82 5.99 1.76 -4.77
N PRO A 83 5.05 2.01 -3.84
CA PRO A 83 5.25 2.34 -2.43
C PRO A 83 5.51 1.11 -1.55
N VAL A 84 5.95 1.37 -0.31
CA VAL A 84 5.80 0.41 0.80
C VAL A 84 4.41 0.62 1.39
N THR A 85 3.62 -0.45 1.46
CA THR A 85 2.25 -0.37 2.00
C THR A 85 2.13 -1.05 3.35
N GLN A 86 1.24 -0.53 4.20
CA GLN A 86 1.00 -0.98 5.55
C GLN A 86 -0.49 -1.07 5.80
N GLN A 87 -0.94 -2.16 6.39
CA GLN A 87 -2.35 -2.38 6.71
C GLN A 87 -2.44 -3.04 8.08
N SER A 88 -3.35 -2.56 8.94
CA SER A 88 -3.64 -3.24 10.22
C SER A 88 -4.17 -4.64 9.94
N ALA A 89 -3.57 -5.65 10.58
CA ALA A 89 -3.88 -7.06 10.37
C ALA A 89 -5.01 -7.57 11.27
N SER A 90 -5.89 -6.68 11.76
CA SER A 90 -7.10 -7.08 12.47
C SER A 90 -7.84 -8.10 11.60
N GLU A 91 -8.13 -9.27 12.19
CA GLU A 91 -8.86 -10.36 11.54
C GLU A 91 -9.97 -9.80 10.66
N ARG A 92 -10.11 -10.31 9.43
CA ARG A 92 -11.22 -9.99 8.53
C ARG A 92 -12.49 -9.86 9.35
N ILE A 93 -12.97 -8.64 9.57
CA ILE A 93 -14.26 -8.42 10.21
C ILE A 93 -15.28 -8.81 9.16
N ALA A 94 -15.60 -10.11 9.14
CA ALA A 94 -16.86 -10.59 8.63
C ALA A 94 -17.95 -9.78 9.35
N MET A 95 -18.84 -9.17 8.59
CA MET A 95 -20.00 -8.44 9.10
C MET A 95 -20.92 -9.39 9.87
N THR A 96 -20.65 -9.64 11.15
CA THR A 96 -21.58 -10.15 12.16
C THR A 96 -21.08 -9.73 13.54
N ALA A 97 -21.80 -8.82 14.19
CA ALA A 97 -21.57 -8.42 15.57
C ALA A 97 -21.82 -9.58 16.57
N PRO A 98 -21.40 -9.50 17.85
CA PRO A 98 -20.35 -8.65 18.43
C PRO A 98 -19.13 -9.50 18.84
N VAL A 99 -17.92 -9.02 18.58
CA VAL A 99 -16.71 -9.59 19.22
C VAL A 99 -16.13 -8.53 20.14
N THR A 100 -16.29 -8.77 21.45
CA THR A 100 -15.53 -8.08 22.49
C THR A 100 -14.06 -8.49 22.34
N GLN A 101 -13.25 -7.69 21.65
CA GLN A 101 -11.78 -7.84 21.68
C GLN A 101 -11.18 -6.69 22.47
N THR A 102 -10.88 -6.97 23.73
CA THR A 102 -10.03 -6.15 24.60
C THR A 102 -8.60 -6.16 24.04
N ALA A 103 -8.04 -4.97 23.85
CA ALA A 103 -6.71 -4.73 23.30
C ALA A 103 -5.58 -5.52 23.99
N LYS A 104 -4.80 -6.28 23.21
CA LYS A 104 -3.39 -6.62 23.49
C LYS A 104 -2.68 -7.11 22.21
N GLY A 105 -2.01 -6.18 21.52
CA GLY A 105 -1.06 -6.46 20.44
C GLY A 105 -1.64 -6.32 19.03
N GLU A 106 -1.75 -5.09 18.54
CA GLU A 106 -2.03 -4.86 17.11
C GLU A 106 -0.92 -5.49 16.26
N ALA A 107 -1.29 -6.21 15.20
CA ALA A 107 -0.36 -6.70 14.21
C ALA A 107 -0.47 -5.86 12.93
N TRP A 108 0.66 -5.58 12.32
CA TRP A 108 0.78 -4.78 11.10
C TRP A 108 1.30 -5.64 9.97
N GLN A 109 0.57 -5.65 8.87
CA GLN A 109 1.02 -6.26 7.63
C GLN A 109 1.76 -5.23 6.80
N VAL A 110 3.04 -5.50 6.54
CA VAL A 110 3.91 -4.66 5.72
C VAL A 110 4.10 -5.35 4.38
N ARG A 111 3.92 -4.61 3.28
CA ARG A 111 4.07 -5.14 1.91
C ARG A 111 4.96 -4.28 1.04
N PHE A 112 5.68 -4.94 0.13
CA PHE A 112 6.38 -4.33 -0.99
C PHE A 112 5.85 -4.92 -2.28
N VAL A 113 5.57 -4.07 -3.26
CA VAL A 113 5.24 -4.51 -4.61
C VAL A 113 6.51 -5.04 -5.26
N MET A 114 6.47 -6.17 -5.95
CA MET A 114 7.62 -6.70 -6.69
C MET A 114 7.70 -6.03 -8.08
N PRO A 115 8.90 -5.86 -8.66
CA PRO A 115 9.04 -5.30 -10.00
C PRO A 115 8.27 -6.10 -11.04
N ALA A 116 7.67 -5.45 -12.04
CA ALA A 116 6.80 -6.12 -13.01
C ALA A 116 7.53 -7.13 -13.92
N SER A 117 8.87 -7.12 -13.93
CA SER A 117 9.67 -8.11 -14.65
C SER A 117 9.66 -9.50 -14.01
N TYR A 118 9.22 -9.61 -12.74
CA TYR A 118 9.19 -10.86 -12.01
C TYR A 118 7.79 -11.49 -12.03
N THR A 119 7.77 -12.83 -12.15
CA THR A 119 6.62 -13.70 -11.90
C THR A 119 6.81 -14.50 -10.60
N MET A 120 5.75 -15.18 -10.13
CA MET A 120 5.81 -16.03 -8.93
C MET A 120 6.87 -17.15 -9.04
N GLU A 121 7.15 -17.62 -10.25
CA GLU A 121 8.13 -18.67 -10.54
C GLU A 121 9.57 -18.15 -10.58
N THR A 122 9.74 -16.88 -10.97
CA THR A 122 11.08 -16.26 -11.13
C THR A 122 11.55 -15.52 -9.88
N LEU A 123 10.66 -15.24 -8.93
CA LEU A 123 11.05 -14.60 -7.67
C LEU A 123 11.88 -15.56 -6.83
N PRO A 124 12.99 -15.09 -6.24
CA PRO A 124 13.78 -15.94 -5.37
C PRO A 124 12.97 -16.28 -4.12
N GLN A 125 13.07 -17.53 -3.65
CA GLN A 125 12.33 -17.95 -2.47
C GLN A 125 12.88 -17.28 -1.20
N PRO A 126 12.04 -16.70 -0.33
CA PRO A 126 12.50 -16.14 0.93
C PRO A 126 13.11 -17.22 1.85
N ILE A 127 14.25 -16.92 2.48
CA ILE A 127 14.80 -17.75 3.56
C ILE A 127 14.00 -17.54 4.85
N ASN A 128 13.63 -16.28 5.11
CA ASN A 128 12.79 -15.93 6.24
C ASN A 128 11.35 -16.39 5.98
N LYS A 129 10.89 -17.37 6.78
CA LYS A 129 9.55 -17.96 6.69
C LYS A 129 8.40 -17.00 7.01
N ASP A 130 8.70 -15.88 7.67
CA ASP A 130 7.71 -14.84 7.96
C ASP A 130 7.37 -14.01 6.71
N ILE A 131 8.25 -14.02 5.70
CA ILE A 131 8.03 -13.35 4.41
C ILE A 131 7.26 -14.28 3.49
N LYS A 132 6.12 -13.80 2.98
CA LYS A 132 5.27 -14.51 2.04
C LYS A 132 5.20 -13.74 0.73
N LEU A 133 5.40 -14.44 -0.38
CA LEU A 133 5.11 -13.92 -1.71
C LEU A 133 3.65 -14.20 -2.04
N ARG A 134 2.92 -13.18 -2.50
CA ARG A 134 1.50 -13.30 -2.85
C ARG A 134 1.15 -12.48 -4.07
N GLU A 135 0.21 -12.99 -4.84
CA GLU A 135 -0.45 -12.23 -5.88
C GLU A 135 -1.66 -11.49 -5.29
N ILE A 136 -1.73 -10.18 -5.50
CA ILE A 136 -2.92 -9.37 -5.26
C ILE A 136 -3.62 -9.21 -6.61
N PRO A 137 -4.87 -9.66 -6.75
CA PRO A 137 -5.61 -9.53 -8.01
C PRO A 137 -5.86 -8.06 -8.36
N SER A 138 -6.33 -7.81 -9.58
CA SER A 138 -6.70 -6.45 -9.99
C SER A 138 -7.79 -5.87 -9.08
N THR A 139 -7.47 -4.76 -8.43
CA THR A 139 -8.28 -4.17 -7.37
C THR A 139 -8.50 -2.67 -7.61
N ARG A 140 -9.70 -2.18 -7.26
CA ARG A 140 -10.03 -0.75 -7.30
C ARG A 140 -9.84 -0.12 -5.92
N TYR A 141 -9.13 0.98 -5.86
CA TYR A 141 -8.91 1.75 -4.64
C TYR A 141 -9.43 3.17 -4.79
N ALA A 142 -10.08 3.68 -3.74
CA ALA A 142 -10.14 5.10 -3.49
C ALA A 142 -8.86 5.52 -2.77
N VAL A 143 -8.21 6.61 -3.22
CA VAL A 143 -6.91 7.02 -2.74
C VAL A 143 -6.87 8.52 -2.48
N ILE A 144 -6.46 8.92 -1.28
CA ILE A 144 -6.14 10.31 -0.96
C ILE A 144 -4.63 10.50 -0.83
N ARG A 145 -4.08 11.51 -1.52
CA ARG A 145 -2.66 11.86 -1.45
C ARG A 145 -2.45 13.06 -0.52
N PHE A 146 -1.42 12.98 0.31
CA PHE A 146 -1.01 14.08 1.18
C PHE A 146 0.53 14.12 1.38
N SER A 147 1.01 15.22 1.95
CA SER A 147 2.41 15.43 2.32
C SER A 147 2.58 15.56 3.82
N GLY A 148 3.83 15.45 4.32
CA GLY A 148 4.14 15.49 5.75
C GLY A 148 4.76 14.20 6.27
N THR A 149 4.78 14.06 7.59
CA THR A 149 5.44 12.96 8.32
C THR A 149 4.71 11.63 8.20
N GLY A 150 3.39 11.62 7.98
CA GLY A 150 2.60 10.39 7.99
C GLY A 150 2.49 9.78 9.39
N ASP A 151 2.42 10.64 10.41
CA ASP A 151 2.12 10.26 11.78
C ASP A 151 0.68 9.77 11.95
N GLN A 152 0.36 9.23 13.13
CA GLN A 152 -0.94 8.64 13.39
C GLN A 152 -2.10 9.65 13.21
N ASN A 153 -1.89 10.91 13.58
CA ASN A 153 -2.90 11.96 13.47
C ASN A 153 -3.23 12.27 12.00
N SER A 154 -2.20 12.53 11.18
CA SER A 154 -2.39 12.78 9.75
C SER A 154 -3.02 11.59 9.03
N LEU A 155 -2.63 10.36 9.39
CA LEU A 155 -3.26 9.16 8.82
C LEU A 155 -4.74 9.03 9.21
N THR A 156 -5.06 9.34 10.46
CA THR A 156 -6.44 9.25 10.98
C THR A 156 -7.32 10.30 10.30
N GLU A 157 -6.84 11.54 10.19
CA GLU A 157 -7.53 12.64 9.50
C GLU A 157 -7.82 12.29 8.03
N ARG A 158 -6.80 11.83 7.29
CA ARG A 158 -6.94 11.49 5.86
C ARG A 158 -7.77 10.24 5.63
N THR A 159 -7.76 9.30 6.58
CA THR A 159 -8.67 8.14 6.54
C THR A 159 -10.13 8.59 6.65
N ALA A 160 -10.45 9.43 7.64
CA ALA A 160 -11.81 9.93 7.83
C ALA A 160 -12.30 10.76 6.62
N GLU A 161 -11.42 11.57 6.03
CA GLU A 161 -11.71 12.32 4.80
C GLU A 161 -12.02 11.38 3.63
N LEU A 162 -11.21 10.34 3.44
CA LEU A 162 -11.41 9.36 2.37
C LEU A 162 -12.68 8.52 2.58
N GLU A 163 -12.97 8.09 3.80
CA GLU A 163 -14.20 7.36 4.14
C GLU A 163 -15.44 8.22 3.88
N SER A 164 -15.40 9.50 4.23
CA SER A 164 -16.49 10.45 3.94
C SER A 164 -16.73 10.57 2.44
N PHE A 165 -15.65 10.70 1.65
CA PHE A 165 -15.74 10.73 0.19
C PHE A 165 -16.36 9.45 -0.40
N ILE A 166 -15.93 8.28 0.08
CA ILE A 166 -16.47 6.97 -0.36
C ILE A 166 -17.98 6.91 -0.06
N TYR A 167 -18.38 7.35 1.14
CA TYR A 167 -19.79 7.40 1.55
C TYR A 167 -20.62 8.33 0.65
N GLU A 168 -20.15 9.55 0.39
CA GLU A 168 -20.82 10.51 -0.50
C GLU A 168 -20.97 9.99 -1.93
N LYS A 169 -19.96 9.26 -2.42
CA LYS A 169 -19.97 8.58 -3.73
C LYS A 169 -20.84 7.32 -3.75
N LYS A 170 -21.40 6.91 -2.61
CA LYS A 170 -22.18 5.67 -2.45
C LYS A 170 -21.41 4.41 -2.84
N LEU A 171 -20.09 4.44 -2.66
CA LEU A 171 -19.21 3.28 -2.84
C LEU A 171 -19.18 2.45 -1.56
N LYS A 172 -18.85 1.17 -1.68
CA LYS A 172 -18.66 0.24 -0.56
C LYS A 172 -17.18 0.04 -0.30
N SER A 173 -16.73 0.34 0.91
CA SER A 173 -15.41 -0.06 1.39
C SER A 173 -15.33 -1.57 1.55
N LEU A 174 -14.34 -2.20 0.92
CA LEU A 174 -14.10 -3.66 0.95
C LEU A 174 -12.90 -4.03 1.83
N SER A 175 -12.10 -3.05 2.26
CA SER A 175 -10.93 -3.27 3.10
C SER A 175 -10.81 -2.23 4.21
N GLN A 176 -9.96 -2.55 5.20
CA GLN A 176 -9.38 -1.55 6.09
C GLN A 176 -8.45 -0.59 5.31
N PRO A 177 -8.15 0.60 5.86
CA PRO A 177 -7.20 1.54 5.26
C PRO A 177 -5.82 0.92 5.06
N THR A 178 -5.24 1.18 3.89
CA THR A 178 -3.86 0.86 3.55
C THR A 178 -3.07 2.15 3.43
N TYR A 179 -1.97 2.26 4.18
CA TYR A 179 -1.09 3.42 4.17
C TYR A 179 0.09 3.16 3.26
N ALA A 180 0.33 4.03 2.28
CA ALA A 180 1.37 3.88 1.27
C ALA A 180 2.40 5.01 1.38
N PHE A 181 3.66 4.63 1.59
CA PHE A 181 4.79 5.55 1.75
C PHE A 181 5.75 5.39 0.58
N PHE A 182 6.00 6.50 -0.13
CA PHE A 182 6.78 6.48 -1.37
C PHE A 182 8.21 6.96 -1.18
N ASN A 183 8.46 7.69 -0.09
CA ASN A 183 9.70 8.41 0.12
C ASN A 183 10.52 7.79 1.24
N PRO A 184 11.86 7.76 1.10
CA PRO A 184 12.73 7.36 2.19
C PRO A 184 12.70 8.33 3.39
N PRO A 185 13.11 7.88 4.60
CA PRO A 185 13.01 8.67 5.83
C PRO A 185 13.84 9.96 5.84
N TRP A 186 14.88 10.08 5.00
CA TRP A 186 15.68 11.31 4.87
C TRP A 186 15.02 12.38 3.99
N THR A 187 13.92 12.07 3.30
CA THR A 187 13.17 13.07 2.52
C THR A 187 12.53 14.08 3.46
N LEU A 188 12.66 15.38 3.18
CA LEU A 188 12.02 16.42 4.00
C LEU A 188 10.50 16.23 4.03
N PRO A 189 9.81 16.39 5.18
CA PRO A 189 8.40 16.02 5.34
C PRO A 189 7.46 16.62 4.29
N PHE A 190 7.62 17.90 3.95
CA PHE A 190 6.78 18.59 2.96
C PHE A 190 7.02 18.12 1.51
N PHE A 191 8.12 17.41 1.24
CA PHE A 191 8.37 16.77 -0.05
C PHE A 191 7.99 15.29 -0.08
N ARG A 192 7.53 14.72 1.04
CA ARG A 192 7.04 13.34 1.06
C ARG A 192 5.68 13.24 0.38
N ARG A 193 5.49 12.14 -0.33
CA ARG A 193 4.21 11.64 -0.83
C ARG A 193 3.81 10.47 0.05
N ASN A 194 2.68 10.65 0.72
CA ASN A 194 1.99 9.61 1.47
C ASN A 194 0.60 9.47 0.86
N GLU A 195 0.06 8.26 0.91
CA GLU A 195 -1.31 7.99 0.47
C GLU A 195 -2.05 7.12 1.48
N VAL A 196 -3.34 7.38 1.65
CA VAL A 196 -4.27 6.44 2.28
C VAL A 196 -5.13 5.85 1.17
N MET A 197 -5.27 4.52 1.17
CA MET A 197 -5.99 3.77 0.15
C MET A 197 -7.04 2.88 0.82
N ILE A 198 -8.26 2.85 0.29
CA ILE A 198 -9.33 1.93 0.73
C ILE A 198 -9.85 1.21 -0.50
N GLU A 199 -9.90 -0.13 -0.45
CA GLU A 199 -10.47 -0.92 -1.53
C GLU A 199 -11.96 -0.63 -1.65
N VAL A 200 -12.45 -0.41 -2.86
CA VAL A 200 -13.87 -0.12 -3.13
C VAL A 200 -14.42 -1.01 -4.23
N ASN A 201 -15.73 -1.21 -4.24
CA ASN A 201 -16.38 -1.92 -5.32
C ASN A 201 -16.22 -1.19 -6.66
N ARG A 202 -16.27 -1.96 -7.75
CA ARG A 202 -16.30 -1.43 -9.12
C ARG A 202 -17.68 -0.90 -9.49
#